data_AF-A0A2I7SM93-F1
#
_entry.id   AF-A0A2I7SM93-F1
#
_cell.length_a   1.000
_cell.length_b   1.000
_cell.length_c   1.000
_cell.angle_alpha   90.00
_cell.angle_beta   90.00
_cell.angle_gamma   90.00
#
_symmetry.space_group_name_H-M   'P 1'
#
loop_
_entity.id
_entity.type
_entity.pdbx_description
1 polymer ?
#
loop_
_entity_poly.entity_id
_entity_poly.type
_entity_poly.pdbx_seq_one_letter_code
_entity_poly.pdbx_strand_id
1 'polypeptide(L)'
;MNKIDLKIKYSYEIPNNGMELVFSGIKYFFDYSDDVNFITKPENFDFYFKRSLLLEKYSGNIKPLNFQINFSFKPLKLITKIPFDVLKLKESKTELIRALDYFSFVTNDSHKSKDLNTIWSNEINDYGGRIIFMTRLWDPARNNDPIEKERRISQNNFRINACRIISKNFPNSITGLYPDYYAKEVAGYFGVTMARISVKPCHFKRSYNNS
;
A
#
# COMPACT_ATOMS: atom_id res chain seq x y z
N MET A 1 -22.50 -20.90 -16.97
CA MET A 1 -21.75 -19.72 -16.46
C MET A 1 -21.82 -18.65 -17.54
N ASN A 2 -22.44 -17.50 -17.27
CA ASN A 2 -22.48 -16.41 -18.27
C ASN A 2 -21.06 -15.93 -18.53
N LYS A 3 -20.66 -15.88 -19.80
CA LYS A 3 -19.30 -15.50 -20.22
C LYS A 3 -19.21 -13.98 -20.14
N ILE A 4 -18.57 -13.46 -19.09
CA ILE A 4 -18.28 -12.03 -18.96
C ILE A 4 -17.13 -11.70 -19.93
N ASP A 5 -17.37 -10.77 -20.87
CA ASP A 5 -16.33 -10.26 -21.76
C ASP A 5 -15.74 -8.97 -21.19
N LEU A 6 -14.43 -8.98 -20.94
CA LEU A 6 -13.69 -7.82 -20.45
C LEU A 6 -13.07 -7.09 -21.64
N LYS A 7 -13.43 -5.81 -21.80
CA LYS A 7 -12.85 -4.91 -22.80
C LYS A 7 -12.12 -3.79 -22.09
N ILE A 8 -10.82 -3.68 -22.32
CA ILE A 8 -9.97 -2.62 -21.79
C ILE A 8 -9.78 -1.57 -22.88
N LYS A 9 -10.04 -0.31 -22.57
CA LYS A 9 -9.82 0.83 -23.48
C LYS A 9 -9.05 1.89 -22.74
N TYR A 10 -8.06 2.46 -23.41
CA TYR A 10 -7.42 3.68 -22.96
C TYR A 10 -8.19 4.88 -23.54
N SER A 11 -8.51 5.86 -22.71
CA SER A 11 -9.22 7.07 -23.12
C SER A 11 -8.57 8.28 -22.49
N TYR A 12 -8.34 9.31 -23.31
CA TYR A 12 -7.88 10.63 -22.84
C TYR A 12 -9.01 11.44 -22.18
N GLU A 13 -10.25 10.96 -22.24
CA GLU A 13 -11.40 11.59 -21.59
C GLU A 13 -11.45 11.25 -20.09
N ILE A 14 -10.78 10.17 -19.68
CA ILE A 14 -10.67 9.79 -18.27
C ILE A 14 -9.48 10.53 -17.64
N PRO A 15 -9.67 11.23 -16.52
CA PRO A 15 -8.57 11.94 -15.85
C PRO A 15 -7.43 10.99 -15.45
N ASN A 16 -6.21 11.53 -15.40
CA ASN A 16 -5.06 10.83 -14.85
C ASN A 16 -5.35 10.34 -13.42
N ASN A 17 -4.92 9.11 -13.11
CA ASN A 17 -5.26 8.38 -11.88
C ASN A 17 -6.74 7.95 -11.74
N GLY A 18 -7.52 8.04 -12.82
CA GLY A 18 -8.89 7.53 -12.89
C GLY A 18 -9.00 6.21 -13.63
N MET A 19 -9.96 5.38 -13.23
CA MET A 19 -10.41 4.22 -14.01
C MET A 19 -11.94 4.16 -13.98
N GLU A 20 -12.57 4.04 -15.14
CA GLU A 20 -14.01 3.77 -15.24
C GLU A 20 -14.24 2.30 -15.59
N LEU A 21 -15.15 1.66 -14.85
CA LEU A 21 -15.66 0.33 -15.11
C LEU A 21 -17.15 0.44 -15.38
N VAL A 22 -17.60 -0.09 -16.52
CA VAL A 22 -19.02 -0.25 -16.84
C VAL A 22 -19.36 -1.73 -16.77
N PHE A 23 -20.23 -2.11 -15.84
CA PHE A 23 -20.67 -3.50 -15.68
C PHE A 23 -22.19 -3.56 -15.55
N SER A 24 -22.84 -4.29 -16.46
CA SER A 24 -24.31 -4.41 -16.51
C SER A 24 -25.04 -3.05 -16.56
N GLY A 25 -24.45 -2.07 -17.25
CA GLY A 25 -24.97 -0.70 -17.34
C GLY A 25 -24.63 0.21 -16.16
N ILE A 26 -24.06 -0.33 -15.08
CA ILE A 26 -23.66 0.42 -13.89
C ILE A 26 -22.25 0.97 -14.09
N LYS A 27 -22.06 2.26 -13.79
CA LYS A 27 -20.78 2.97 -13.88
C LYS A 27 -20.11 3.09 -12.52
N TYR A 28 -18.91 2.54 -12.44
CA TYR A 28 -18.04 2.62 -11.29
C TYR A 28 -16.81 3.45 -11.66
N PHE A 29 -16.48 4.45 -10.85
CA PHE A 29 -15.25 5.21 -11.01
C PHE A 29 -14.29 4.94 -9.87
N PHE A 30 -13.04 4.66 -10.18
CA PHE A 30 -11.96 4.46 -9.22
C PHE A 30 -10.99 5.63 -9.29
N ASP A 31 -11.06 6.50 -8.28
CA ASP A 31 -10.17 7.63 -8.07
C ASP A 31 -8.96 7.18 -7.25
N TYR A 32 -7.89 6.85 -7.96
CA TYR A 32 -6.60 6.50 -7.41
C TYR A 32 -5.76 7.74 -7.08
N SER A 33 -6.27 8.96 -7.00
CA SER A 33 -5.47 10.10 -6.55
C SER A 33 -5.21 10.04 -5.03
N ASP A 34 -4.01 10.42 -4.61
CA ASP A 34 -3.67 10.60 -3.19
C ASP A 34 -4.24 11.91 -2.60
N ASP A 35 -4.68 12.83 -3.46
CA ASP A 35 -5.32 14.09 -3.07
C ASP A 35 -6.68 13.81 -2.40
N VAL A 36 -7.08 14.63 -1.42
CA VAL A 36 -8.41 14.59 -0.79
C VAL A 36 -9.52 15.13 -1.69
N ASN A 37 -9.16 15.81 -2.77
CA ASN A 37 -10.09 16.31 -3.79
C ASN A 37 -10.42 15.23 -4.82
N PHE A 38 -11.64 15.34 -5.37
CA PHE A 38 -12.10 14.44 -6.42
C PHE A 38 -11.50 14.87 -7.76
N ILE A 39 -10.95 13.91 -8.51
CA ILE A 39 -10.37 14.18 -9.84
C ILE A 39 -11.43 14.37 -10.94
N THR A 40 -12.67 13.97 -10.65
CA THR A 40 -13.84 14.22 -11.48
C THR A 40 -15.09 14.31 -10.61
N LYS A 41 -16.22 14.64 -11.21
CA LYS A 41 -17.52 14.81 -10.52
C LYS A 41 -18.10 13.45 -10.13
N PRO A 42 -18.28 13.15 -8.83
CA PRO A 42 -18.88 11.89 -8.40
C PRO A 42 -20.29 11.65 -8.91
N GLU A 43 -21.04 12.72 -9.18
CA GLU A 43 -22.44 12.65 -9.66
C GLU A 43 -22.59 11.97 -11.03
N ASN A 44 -21.50 11.87 -11.80
CA ASN A 44 -21.51 11.25 -13.13
C ASN A 44 -21.52 9.70 -13.09
N PHE A 45 -21.43 9.11 -11.90
CA PHE A 45 -21.23 7.67 -11.70
C PHE A 45 -22.21 7.11 -10.66
N ASP A 46 -22.64 5.86 -10.85
CA ASP A 46 -23.47 5.15 -9.87
C ASP A 46 -22.68 4.85 -8.59
N PHE A 47 -21.37 4.65 -8.71
CA PHE A 47 -20.45 4.48 -7.59
C PHE A 47 -19.12 5.20 -7.85
N TYR A 48 -18.65 5.94 -6.86
CA TYR A 48 -17.37 6.65 -6.89
C TYR A 48 -16.47 6.18 -5.75
N PHE A 49 -15.39 5.47 -6.07
CA PHE A 49 -14.44 4.98 -5.08
C PHE A 49 -13.24 5.90 -4.96
N LYS A 50 -12.97 6.41 -3.77
CA LYS A 50 -11.89 7.37 -3.51
C LYS A 50 -10.84 6.81 -2.56
N ARG A 51 -9.56 6.84 -2.96
CA ARG A 51 -8.43 6.35 -2.15
C ARG A 51 -8.19 7.17 -0.88
N SER A 52 -8.03 8.48 -1.02
CA SER A 52 -7.88 9.42 0.11
C SER A 52 -9.21 10.09 0.47
N LEU A 53 -10.20 9.28 0.88
CA LEU A 53 -11.54 9.80 1.21
C LEU A 53 -11.58 10.32 2.65
N LEU A 54 -11.90 11.61 2.80
CA LEU A 54 -12.20 12.21 4.09
C LEU A 54 -13.58 11.76 4.59
N LEU A 55 -13.74 11.63 5.91
CA LEU A 55 -14.97 11.12 6.53
C LEU A 55 -16.18 12.00 6.20
N GLU A 56 -16.00 13.31 6.22
CA GLU A 56 -17.03 14.30 5.89
C GLU A 56 -17.44 14.30 4.41
N LYS A 57 -16.59 13.77 3.53
CA LYS A 57 -16.88 13.61 2.09
C LYS A 57 -17.53 12.26 1.77
N TYR A 58 -17.70 11.39 2.78
CA TYR A 58 -18.39 10.13 2.62
C TYR A 58 -19.91 10.36 2.54
N SER A 59 -20.51 10.12 1.38
CA SER A 59 -21.95 10.25 1.20
C SER A 59 -22.45 9.48 -0.02
N GLY A 60 -23.69 8.97 0.04
CA GLY A 60 -24.39 8.40 -1.12
C GLY A 60 -23.59 7.36 -1.90
N ASN A 61 -23.27 7.70 -3.16
CA ASN A 61 -22.51 6.89 -4.11
C ASN A 61 -20.98 6.92 -3.89
N ILE A 62 -20.48 7.77 -3.00
CA ILE A 62 -19.06 7.91 -2.70
C ILE A 62 -18.66 6.85 -1.66
N LYS A 63 -17.63 6.07 -1.98
CA LYS A 63 -17.13 4.95 -1.16
C LYS A 63 -15.61 5.03 -1.03
N PRO A 64 -15.02 4.52 0.06
CA PRO A 64 -13.57 4.40 0.17
C PRO A 64 -13.05 3.35 -0.84
N LEU A 65 -11.93 3.66 -1.48
CA LEU A 65 -11.16 2.71 -2.29
C LEU A 65 -10.03 2.15 -1.43
N ASN A 66 -10.16 0.89 -1.01
CA ASN A 66 -9.15 0.28 -0.14
C ASN A 66 -7.78 0.15 -0.82
N PHE A 67 -6.74 0.35 0.00
CA PHE A 67 -5.34 0.46 -0.37
C PHE A 67 -4.78 -0.76 -1.13
N GLN A 68 -4.38 -0.54 -2.37
CA GLN A 68 -3.01 -0.74 -2.88
C GLN A 68 -2.31 -2.11 -2.68
N ILE A 69 -3.04 -3.20 -2.42
CA ILE A 69 -2.49 -4.53 -2.70
C ILE A 69 -2.89 -4.86 -4.13
N ASN A 70 -1.90 -5.08 -4.99
CA ASN A 70 -2.09 -5.52 -6.39
C ASN A 70 -2.62 -6.97 -6.41
N PHE A 71 -3.80 -7.18 -5.86
CA PHE A 71 -4.50 -8.43 -5.94
C PHE A 71 -4.84 -8.69 -7.40
N SER A 72 -4.32 -9.78 -7.95
CA SER A 72 -4.74 -10.22 -9.28
C SER A 72 -5.29 -11.63 -9.20
N PHE A 73 -6.35 -11.84 -9.97
CA PHE A 73 -6.86 -13.16 -10.27
C PHE A 73 -6.45 -13.48 -11.71
N LYS A 74 -5.39 -14.29 -11.86
CA LYS A 74 -4.80 -14.69 -13.16
C LYS A 74 -4.27 -13.50 -13.98
N PRO A 75 -3.22 -12.80 -13.52
CA PRO A 75 -2.71 -11.57 -14.14
C PRO A 75 -2.31 -11.76 -15.60
N LEU A 76 -1.74 -12.91 -15.95
CA LEU A 76 -1.38 -13.23 -17.34
C LEU A 76 -2.59 -13.20 -18.29
N LYS A 77 -3.79 -13.59 -17.81
CA LYS A 77 -5.01 -13.50 -18.62
C LYS A 77 -5.44 -12.05 -18.84
N LEU A 78 -5.27 -11.17 -17.85
CA LEU A 78 -5.57 -9.76 -17.99
C LEU A 78 -4.68 -9.11 -19.06
N ILE A 79 -3.39 -9.44 -19.07
CA ILE A 79 -2.42 -8.90 -20.03
C ILE A 79 -2.85 -9.22 -21.48
N THR A 80 -3.36 -10.43 -21.75
CA THR A 80 -3.87 -10.79 -23.09
C THR A 80 -5.10 -9.97 -23.52
N LYS A 81 -5.73 -9.22 -22.61
CA LYS A 81 -6.89 -8.37 -22.88
C LYS A 81 -6.54 -6.89 -23.01
N ILE A 82 -5.30 -6.49 -22.73
CA ILE A 82 -4.85 -5.10 -22.87
C ILE A 82 -4.53 -4.84 -24.35
N PRO A 83 -5.09 -3.78 -24.97
CA PRO A 83 -4.80 -3.45 -26.36
C PRO A 83 -3.31 -3.14 -26.56
N PHE A 84 -2.75 -3.59 -27.69
CA PHE A 84 -1.32 -3.47 -27.97
C PHE A 84 -0.82 -2.02 -28.00
N ASP A 85 -1.67 -1.08 -28.43
CA ASP A 85 -1.30 0.35 -28.47
C ASP A 85 -1.16 0.96 -27.08
N VAL A 86 -1.90 0.44 -26.07
CA VAL A 86 -1.70 0.81 -24.67
C VAL A 86 -0.34 0.32 -24.18
N LEU A 87 0.07 -0.89 -24.57
CA LEU A 87 1.38 -1.47 -24.20
C LEU A 87 2.57 -0.70 -24.81
N LYS A 88 2.36 0.06 -25.89
CA LYS A 88 3.39 0.90 -26.50
C LYS A 88 3.64 2.20 -25.74
N LEU A 89 2.67 2.68 -24.96
CA LEU A 89 2.80 3.92 -24.18
C LEU A 89 3.92 3.77 -23.14
N LYS A 90 4.79 4.78 -23.06
CA LYS A 90 5.98 4.73 -22.18
C LYS A 90 5.59 4.59 -20.72
N GLU A 91 4.53 5.27 -20.32
CA GLU A 91 3.93 5.29 -18.99
C GLU A 91 3.37 3.90 -18.63
N SER A 92 2.79 3.20 -19.61
CA SER A 92 2.21 1.87 -19.43
C SER A 92 3.26 0.75 -19.40
N LYS A 93 4.42 0.93 -20.03
CA LYS A 93 5.50 -0.08 -20.04
C LYS A 93 6.03 -0.39 -18.64
N THR A 94 6.23 0.63 -17.81
CA THR A 94 6.73 0.45 -16.44
C THR A 94 5.73 -0.33 -15.58
N GLU A 95 4.44 0.00 -15.68
CA GLU A 95 3.38 -0.70 -14.95
C GLU A 95 3.12 -2.12 -15.49
N LEU A 96 3.29 -2.33 -16.80
CA LEU A 96 3.23 -3.66 -17.41
C LEU A 96 4.38 -4.55 -16.90
N ILE A 97 5.61 -4.04 -16.85
CA ILE A 97 6.76 -4.77 -16.32
C ILE A 97 6.53 -5.12 -14.85
N ARG A 98 5.99 -4.18 -14.06
CA ARG A 98 5.59 -4.43 -12.66
C ARG A 98 4.49 -5.49 -12.54
N ALA A 99 3.49 -5.47 -13.43
CA ALA A 99 2.43 -6.46 -13.47
C ALA A 99 2.91 -7.85 -13.95
N LEU A 100 3.92 -7.89 -14.83
CA LEU A 100 4.57 -9.10 -15.34
C LEU A 100 5.54 -9.72 -14.34
N ASP A 101 6.02 -8.95 -13.36
CA ASP A 101 6.88 -9.44 -12.28
C ASP A 101 6.13 -10.29 -11.23
N TYR A 102 5.21 -11.13 -11.72
CA TYR A 102 4.48 -12.14 -10.95
C TYR A 102 5.43 -13.13 -10.27
N PHE A 103 6.60 -13.39 -10.87
CA PHE A 103 7.61 -14.30 -10.33
C PHE A 103 8.64 -13.63 -9.41
N SER A 104 8.49 -12.33 -9.09
CA SER A 104 9.32 -11.63 -8.10
C SER A 104 10.82 -11.59 -8.42
N PHE A 105 11.20 -11.48 -9.69
CA PHE A 105 12.61 -11.42 -10.09
C PHE A 105 13.17 -10.00 -10.09
N VAL A 106 12.32 -8.96 -10.14
CA VAL A 106 12.79 -7.58 -10.45
C VAL A 106 12.29 -6.49 -9.47
N THR A 107 11.10 -6.63 -8.87
CA THR A 107 10.43 -5.55 -8.11
C THR A 107 10.26 -5.85 -6.62
N ASN A 108 10.25 -4.80 -5.80
CA ASN A 108 10.07 -4.88 -4.33
C ASN A 108 8.68 -5.43 -3.93
N ASP A 109 8.56 -6.00 -2.73
CA ASP A 109 7.34 -6.67 -2.23
C ASP A 109 6.06 -5.81 -2.30
N SER A 110 6.19 -4.49 -2.16
CA SER A 110 5.09 -3.51 -2.27
C SER A 110 4.50 -3.37 -3.67
N HIS A 111 5.18 -3.86 -4.72
CA HIS A 111 4.75 -3.78 -6.11
C HIS A 111 4.30 -5.13 -6.67
N LYS A 112 4.45 -6.21 -5.90
CA LYS A 112 4.11 -7.56 -6.34
C LYS A 112 2.62 -7.68 -6.56
N SER A 113 2.24 -8.24 -7.71
CA SER A 113 0.89 -8.73 -7.86
C SER A 113 0.72 -10.04 -7.10
N LYS A 114 -0.15 -10.04 -6.08
CA LYS A 114 -0.36 -11.19 -5.21
C LYS A 114 -1.58 -11.97 -5.69
N ASP A 115 -1.41 -13.27 -5.94
CA ASP A 115 -2.50 -14.16 -6.33
C ASP A 115 -3.45 -14.38 -5.16
N LEU A 116 -4.71 -13.98 -5.32
CA LEU A 116 -5.72 -14.11 -4.27
C LEU A 116 -5.89 -15.54 -3.75
N ASN A 117 -5.71 -16.54 -4.59
CA ASN A 117 -5.82 -17.94 -4.20
C ASN A 117 -4.68 -18.39 -3.28
N THR A 118 -3.57 -17.65 -3.25
CA THR A 118 -2.40 -17.94 -2.40
C THR A 118 -2.42 -17.15 -1.08
N ILE A 119 -3.17 -16.05 -1.01
CA ILE A 119 -3.22 -15.16 0.16
C ILE A 119 -4.37 -15.57 1.08
N TRP A 120 -5.54 -15.87 0.51
CA TRP A 120 -6.70 -16.28 1.29
C TRP A 120 -6.64 -17.78 1.57
N SER A 121 -5.92 -18.10 2.63
CA SER A 121 -6.00 -19.36 3.34
C SER A 121 -6.94 -19.18 4.55
N ASN A 122 -7.82 -20.14 4.81
CA ASN A 122 -8.57 -20.21 6.07
C ASN A 122 -7.66 -20.55 7.26
N GLU A 123 -6.42 -20.95 6.98
CA GLU A 123 -5.39 -21.24 7.96
C GLU A 123 -4.33 -20.14 7.95
N ILE A 124 -4.16 -19.45 9.08
CA ILE A 124 -3.02 -18.57 9.31
C ILE A 124 -1.81 -19.47 9.51
N ASN A 125 -0.98 -19.62 8.47
CA ASN A 125 0.27 -20.36 8.56
C ASN A 125 1.40 -19.40 8.93
N ASP A 126 1.68 -19.28 10.23
CA ASP A 126 2.71 -18.38 10.77
C ASP A 126 4.13 -18.96 10.62
N TYR A 127 4.27 -20.21 10.16
CA TYR A 127 5.52 -20.99 10.08
C TYR A 127 6.35 -20.99 11.39
N GLY A 128 5.72 -20.74 12.55
CA GLY A 128 6.45 -20.50 13.81
C GLY A 128 7.36 -19.26 13.77
N GLY A 129 7.15 -18.38 12.80
CA GLY A 129 7.94 -17.17 12.57
C GLY A 129 7.80 -16.17 13.71
N ARG A 130 8.87 -15.42 13.96
CA ARG A 130 8.87 -14.36 14.97
C ARG A 130 8.22 -13.10 14.39
N ILE A 131 7.28 -12.50 15.11
CA ILE A 131 6.71 -11.20 14.71
C ILE A 131 7.80 -10.14 14.88
N ILE A 132 8.18 -9.43 13.81
CA ILE A 132 9.15 -8.33 13.88
C ILE A 132 8.45 -7.02 13.55
N PHE A 133 8.34 -6.12 14.53
CA PHE A 133 7.76 -4.79 14.36
C PHE A 133 8.70 -3.72 14.89
N MET A 134 9.53 -3.18 14.00
CA MET A 134 10.45 -2.09 14.31
C MET A 134 10.02 -0.83 13.56
N THR A 135 9.99 0.31 14.26
CA THR A 135 9.52 1.56 13.66
C THR A 135 10.31 2.76 14.17
N ARG A 136 10.21 3.87 13.45
CA ARG A 136 10.79 5.16 13.83
C ARG A 136 9.69 6.11 14.25
N LEU A 137 10.00 7.04 15.14
CA LEU A 137 9.10 8.14 15.43
C LEU A 137 9.36 9.31 14.46
N TRP A 138 8.33 10.10 14.22
CA TRP A 138 8.44 11.33 13.45
C TRP A 138 8.39 12.50 14.40
N ASP A 139 9.54 13.08 14.66
CA ASP A 139 9.68 14.29 15.47
C ASP A 139 8.77 15.42 14.92
N PRO A 140 7.73 15.84 15.69
CA PRO A 140 6.83 16.92 15.30
C PRO A 140 7.56 18.26 15.16
N ALA A 141 8.65 18.48 15.91
CA ALA A 141 9.41 19.74 15.86
C ALA A 141 10.08 19.98 14.50
N ARG A 142 10.20 18.93 13.67
CA ARG A 142 10.75 19.01 12.30
C ARG A 142 9.73 19.46 11.25
N ASN A 143 8.54 19.88 11.64
CA ASN A 143 7.57 20.49 10.74
C ASN A 143 7.14 21.85 11.30
N ASN A 144 6.72 22.77 10.43
CA ASN A 144 6.19 24.06 10.85
C ASN A 144 4.65 24.06 10.90
N ASP A 145 3.99 23.19 10.14
CA ASP A 145 2.54 23.10 10.08
C ASP A 145 1.95 22.49 11.38
N PRO A 146 1.08 23.23 12.10
CA PRO A 146 0.42 22.74 13.31
C PRO A 146 -0.41 21.47 13.11
N ILE A 147 -1.12 21.33 11.98
CA ILE A 147 -1.99 20.18 11.72
C ILE A 147 -1.13 18.92 11.54
N GLU A 148 -0.06 19.06 10.76
CA GLU A 148 0.90 17.98 10.54
C GLU A 148 1.66 17.59 11.83
N LYS A 149 1.91 18.55 12.74
CA LYS A 149 2.47 18.25 14.07
C LYS A 149 1.53 17.36 14.89
N GLU A 150 0.25 17.72 14.99
CA GLU A 150 -0.75 16.93 15.71
C GLU A 150 -0.89 15.53 15.11
N ARG A 151 -0.92 15.45 13.78
CA ARG A 151 -0.94 14.17 13.07
C ARG A 151 0.27 13.29 13.42
N ARG A 152 1.48 13.88 13.45
CA ARG A 152 2.71 13.15 13.84
C ARG A 152 2.67 12.66 15.28
N ILE A 153 2.13 13.46 16.21
CA ILE A 153 1.95 13.06 17.61
C ILE A 153 1.01 11.84 17.68
N SER A 154 -0.15 11.90 17.01
CA SER A 154 -1.10 10.79 16.96
C SER A 154 -0.48 9.52 16.36
N GLN A 155 0.27 9.66 15.27
CA GLN A 155 0.96 8.53 14.64
C GLN A 155 2.08 7.95 15.50
N ASN A 156 2.84 8.78 16.22
CA ASN A 156 3.86 8.31 17.14
C ASN A 156 3.24 7.55 18.32
N ASN A 157 2.13 8.05 18.86
CA ASN A 157 1.36 7.36 19.91
C ASN A 157 0.89 5.98 19.43
N PHE A 158 0.34 5.91 18.21
CA PHE A 158 -0.03 4.63 17.61
C PHE A 158 1.17 3.68 17.49
N ARG A 159 2.31 4.15 16.96
CA ARG A 159 3.53 3.33 16.80
C ARG A 159 4.06 2.79 18.13
N ILE A 160 4.10 3.62 19.16
CA ILE A 160 4.51 3.23 20.51
C ILE A 160 3.55 2.17 21.07
N ASN A 161 2.25 2.42 20.98
CA ASN A 161 1.24 1.50 21.51
C ASN A 161 1.20 0.18 20.74
N ALA A 162 1.41 0.19 19.42
CA ALA A 162 1.54 -1.02 18.62
C ALA A 162 2.72 -1.86 19.11
N CYS A 163 3.90 -1.26 19.31
CA CYS A 163 5.06 -1.98 19.87
C CYS A 163 4.76 -2.65 21.21
N ARG A 164 3.99 -1.99 22.09
CA ARG A 164 3.58 -2.53 23.41
C ARG A 164 2.56 -3.66 23.32
N ILE A 165 1.51 -3.46 22.53
CA ILE A 165 0.44 -4.45 22.38
C ILE A 165 1.05 -5.71 21.76
N ILE A 166 1.91 -5.56 20.77
CA ILE A 166 2.57 -6.69 20.12
C ILE A 166 3.50 -7.40 21.11
N SER A 167 4.38 -6.68 21.82
CA SER A 167 5.29 -7.32 22.78
C SER A 167 4.55 -8.01 23.93
N LYS A 168 3.44 -7.44 24.39
CA LYS A 168 2.63 -8.00 25.48
C LYS A 168 1.87 -9.27 25.05
N ASN A 169 1.29 -9.29 23.86
CA ASN A 169 0.38 -10.36 23.44
C ASN A 169 1.08 -11.48 22.66
N PHE A 170 2.27 -11.22 22.10
CA PHE A 170 3.00 -12.19 21.30
C PHE A 170 4.40 -12.42 21.89
N PRO A 171 4.57 -13.44 22.76
CA PRO A 171 5.86 -13.76 23.38
C PRO A 171 6.97 -14.04 22.36
N ASN A 172 6.63 -14.56 21.18
CA ASN A 172 7.55 -14.71 20.05
C ASN A 172 7.55 -13.47 19.15
N SER A 173 7.71 -12.28 19.72
CA SER A 173 7.85 -11.03 18.95
C SER A 173 9.12 -10.26 19.30
N ILE A 174 9.65 -9.51 18.32
CA ILE A 174 10.63 -8.45 18.50
C ILE A 174 9.93 -7.15 18.11
N THR A 175 9.76 -6.25 19.08
CA THR A 175 9.29 -4.89 18.81
C THR A 175 10.33 -3.87 19.23
N GLY A 176 10.37 -2.73 18.56
CA GLY A 176 11.36 -1.71 18.90
C GLY A 176 11.17 -0.38 18.21
N LEU A 177 11.69 0.66 18.86
CA LEU A 177 11.77 2.00 18.31
C LEU A 177 13.22 2.33 17.93
N TYR A 178 13.40 3.00 16.80
CA TYR A 178 14.71 3.55 16.43
C TYR A 178 15.14 4.60 17.48
N PRO A 179 16.34 4.48 18.08
CA PRO A 179 16.71 5.23 19.28
C PRO A 179 17.26 6.63 18.94
N ASP A 180 16.50 7.43 18.21
CA ASP A 180 16.81 8.86 18.02
C ASP A 180 16.48 9.69 19.28
N TYR A 181 16.86 10.97 19.28
CA TYR A 181 16.68 11.84 20.45
C TYR A 181 15.21 11.93 20.89
N TYR A 182 14.32 12.18 19.93
CA TYR A 182 12.88 12.31 20.18
C TYR A 182 12.29 10.99 20.70
N ALA A 183 12.66 9.84 20.11
CA ALA A 183 12.24 8.54 20.59
C ALA A 183 12.75 8.26 22.00
N LYS A 184 13.99 8.62 22.33
CA LYS A 184 14.52 8.48 23.70
C LYS A 184 13.77 9.32 24.71
N GLU A 185 13.43 10.54 24.35
CA GLU A 185 12.65 11.45 25.18
C GLU A 185 11.23 10.91 25.42
N VAL A 186 10.54 10.53 24.35
CA VAL A 186 9.12 10.16 24.40
C VAL A 186 8.90 8.70 24.78
N ALA A 187 9.83 7.78 24.53
CA ALA A 187 9.68 6.36 24.87
C ALA A 187 10.50 5.94 26.09
N GLY A 188 11.48 6.75 26.53
CA GLY A 188 12.28 6.51 27.74
C GLY A 188 11.45 6.47 29.03
N TYR A 189 10.30 7.14 29.05
CA TYR A 189 9.36 7.10 30.17
C TYR A 189 8.50 5.81 30.22
N PHE A 190 8.60 4.95 29.21
CA PHE A 190 7.42 4.21 28.74
C PHE A 190 7.66 2.73 28.41
N GLY A 191 8.81 2.18 28.85
CA GLY A 191 9.07 0.74 28.95
C GLY A 191 9.21 -0.02 27.63
N VAL A 192 9.45 0.68 26.51
CA VAL A 192 9.65 0.03 25.20
C VAL A 192 11.12 -0.30 24.99
N THR A 193 11.41 -1.51 24.49
CA THR A 193 12.78 -1.90 24.14
C THR A 193 13.33 -0.95 23.07
N MET A 194 14.36 -0.19 23.45
CA MET A 194 15.16 0.57 22.49
C MET A 194 15.97 -0.43 21.68
N ALA A 195 15.60 -0.64 20.43
CA ALA A 195 16.38 -1.48 19.55
C ALA A 195 17.70 -0.77 19.26
N ARG A 196 18.77 -1.15 19.98
CA ARG A 196 20.13 -0.83 19.55
C ARG A 196 20.40 -1.66 18.31
N ILE A 197 20.12 -1.10 17.14
CA ILE A 197 20.72 -1.63 15.91
C ILE A 197 22.20 -1.29 16.03
N SER A 198 22.98 -2.21 16.59
CA SER A 198 24.41 -2.24 16.31
C SER A 198 24.50 -2.51 14.82
N VAL A 199 24.70 -1.45 14.04
CA VAL A 199 25.18 -1.58 12.67
C VAL A 199 26.64 -2.03 12.80
N LYS A 200 26.89 -3.28 13.22
CA LYS A 200 28.01 -3.97 12.58
C LYS A 200 27.67 -3.94 11.10
N PRO A 201 28.58 -3.54 10.21
CA PRO A 201 28.30 -3.56 8.78
C PRO A 201 27.93 -5.01 8.44
N CYS A 202 26.63 -5.26 8.32
CA CYS A 202 26.10 -6.49 7.77
C CYS A 202 26.61 -6.44 6.33
N HIS A 203 27.68 -7.19 6.08
CA HIS A 203 28.20 -7.40 4.75
C HIS A 203 27.08 -8.01 3.89
N PHE A 204 26.26 -7.15 3.28
CA PHE A 204 25.69 -7.47 1.99
C PHE A 204 26.88 -7.58 1.04
N LYS A 205 27.45 -8.78 0.92
CA LYS A 205 28.29 -9.14 -0.22
C LYS A 205 27.44 -8.89 -1.46
N ARG A 206 27.64 -7.74 -2.10
CA ARG A 206 27.38 -7.60 -3.54
C ARG A 206 28.31 -8.60 -4.21
N SER A 207 27.76 -9.75 -4.62
CA SER A 207 28.39 -10.59 -5.62
C SER A 207 28.29 -9.86 -6.96
N TYR A 208 29.26 -9.01 -7.24
CA TYR A 208 29.63 -8.74 -8.62
C TYR A 208 30.36 -9.98 -9.12
N ASN A 209 29.71 -10.76 -9.97
CA ASN A 209 30.43 -11.70 -10.80
C ASN A 209 31.19 -10.88 -11.84
N ASN A 210 32.52 -10.99 -11.80
CA ASN A 210 33.38 -10.60 -12.89
C ASN A 210 33.15 -11.53 -14.09
N SER A 211 32.92 -10.93 -15.24
CA SER A 211 33.32 -11.42 -16.55
C SER A 211 33.47 -10.21 -17.46
#